data_AF-A0A0P0SMH0-F1
#
_entry.id   AF-A0A0P0SMH0-F1
#
_cell.length_a   1.000
_cell.length_b   1.000
_cell.length_c   1.000
_cell.angle_alpha   90.00
_cell.angle_beta   90.00
_cell.angle_gamma   90.00
#
_symmetry.space_group_name_H-M   'P 1'
#
loop_
_entity.id
_entity.type
_entity.pdbx_description
1 polymer ?
#
loop_
_entity_poly.entity_id
_entity_poly.type
_entity_poly.pdbx_seq_one_letter_code
_entity_poly.pdbx_strand_id
1 'polypeptide(L)'
;MGEQLRQAQRQLDTTSRKGDETAGHVAEIADILGRMSPRLDDVEQGVAALGGAVEAAAAAAGAGADEAEDEALSLTPALRWSQLDRDDKHAAWDTLSGFVSEVLNSDYQLTRLELPDCWPVHPRAVRELAWLRTLYISSSTVGTRPELVAEWHVRWLPAAITNLAVAIDRRECAPGKHRLTEEERRQYDDAAQQAERAGQTPPALTSEGGVDRPRYLPARFPPLRGHDPSYGAASNRPQLLDAETPPPPSRPEHWWEFFLDARLADIGDDAPDT
;
A
#
# COMPACT_ATOMS: atom_id res chain seq x y z
N MET A 1 51.84 56.23 43.28
CA MET A 1 50.91 56.87 42.32
C MET A 1 51.09 56.37 40.88
N GLY A 2 52.32 56.25 40.34
CA GLY A 2 52.54 55.82 38.94
C GLY A 2 52.14 54.36 38.60
N GLU A 3 52.21 53.42 39.55
CA GLU A 3 51.78 52.02 39.34
C GLU A 3 50.26 51.91 39.12
N GLN A 4 49.48 52.64 39.93
CA GLN A 4 48.01 52.67 39.87
C GLN A 4 47.52 53.30 38.56
N LEU A 5 48.19 54.35 38.07
CA LEU A 5 47.88 54.96 36.77
C LEU A 5 48.17 53.99 35.61
N ARG A 6 49.28 53.25 35.65
CA ARG A 6 49.58 52.21 34.64
C ARG A 6 48.58 51.05 34.69
N GLN A 7 48.10 50.68 35.87
CA GLN A 7 47.07 49.66 36.04
C GLN A 7 45.71 50.13 35.48
N ALA A 8 45.30 51.38 35.77
CA ALA A 8 44.09 51.98 35.23
C ALA A 8 44.14 52.08 33.68
N GLN A 9 45.29 52.48 33.12
CA GLN A 9 45.50 52.53 31.67
C GLN A 9 45.30 51.14 31.02
N ARG A 10 45.91 50.09 31.59
CA ARG A 10 45.75 48.71 31.08
C ARG A 10 44.31 48.21 31.17
N GLN A 11 43.59 48.59 32.22
CA GLN A 11 42.18 48.26 32.37
C GLN A 11 41.33 48.96 31.29
N LEU A 12 41.58 50.25 31.04
CA LEU A 12 40.91 51.02 29.98
C LEU A 12 41.19 50.43 28.59
N ASP A 13 42.44 50.09 28.28
CA ASP A 13 42.80 49.46 27.00
C ASP A 13 42.10 48.10 26.82
N THR A 14 41.97 47.34 27.92
CA THR A 14 41.27 46.05 27.90
C THR A 14 39.77 46.22 27.71
N THR A 15 39.15 47.20 28.37
CA THR A 15 37.73 47.50 28.18
C THR A 15 37.44 48.07 26.80
N SER A 16 38.34 48.89 26.25
CA SER A 16 38.22 49.40 24.88
C SER A 16 38.26 48.25 23.88
N ARG A 17 39.23 47.34 24.01
CA ARG A 17 39.33 46.17 23.12
C ARG A 17 38.11 45.27 23.19
N LYS A 18 37.57 45.04 24.39
CA LYS A 18 36.30 44.31 24.57
C LYS A 18 35.12 45.05 23.95
N GLY A 19 35.10 46.38 24.04
CA GLY A 19 34.10 47.23 23.38
C GLY A 19 34.14 47.07 21.86
N ASP A 20 35.33 47.14 21.27
CA ASP A 20 35.53 46.95 19.83
C ASP A 20 35.09 45.56 19.36
N GLU A 21 35.40 44.52 20.14
CA GLU A 21 34.98 43.13 19.88
C GLU A 21 33.45 42.97 19.94
N THR A 22 32.80 43.55 20.96
CA THR A 22 31.33 43.54 21.06
C THR A 22 30.66 44.30 19.93
N ALA A 23 31.22 45.43 19.50
CA ALA A 23 30.72 46.18 18.36
C ALA A 23 30.84 45.36 17.06
N GLY A 24 31.92 44.59 16.91
CA GLY A 24 32.09 43.63 15.82
C GLY A 24 31.01 42.55 15.80
N HIS A 25 30.75 41.90 16.95
CA HIS A 25 29.69 40.88 17.04
C HIS A 25 28.29 41.45 16.78
N VAL A 26 28.00 42.67 17.23
CA VAL A 26 26.70 43.33 16.96
C VAL A 26 26.54 43.62 15.47
N ALA A 27 27.60 44.07 14.78
CA ALA A 27 27.57 44.29 13.34
C ALA A 27 27.36 42.98 12.56
N GLU A 28 28.00 41.89 12.99
CA GLU A 28 27.83 40.56 12.39
C GLU A 28 26.40 40.03 12.57
N ILE A 29 25.84 40.15 13.78
CA ILE A 29 24.44 39.76 14.04
C ILE A 29 23.49 40.61 13.20
N ALA A 30 23.72 41.92 13.07
CA ALA A 30 22.90 42.80 12.24
C ALA A 30 22.96 42.40 10.75
N ASP A 31 24.12 41.99 10.24
CA ASP A 31 24.26 41.47 8.88
C ASP A 31 23.53 40.13 8.68
N ILE A 32 23.67 39.20 9.64
CA ILE A 32 22.95 37.91 9.62
C ILE A 32 21.43 38.15 9.63
N LEU A 33 20.94 39.05 10.49
CA LEU A 33 19.52 39.42 10.53
C LEU A 33 19.07 40.08 9.22
N GLY A 34 19.90 40.95 8.64
CA GLY A 34 19.65 41.55 7.32
C GLY A 34 19.55 40.51 6.20
N ARG A 35 20.31 39.41 6.27
CA ARG A 35 20.22 38.28 5.33
C ARG A 35 19.05 37.34 5.61
N MET A 36 18.59 37.26 6.86
CA MET A 36 17.47 36.40 7.26
C MET A 36 16.10 37.05 6.99
N SER A 37 15.99 38.37 7.06
CA SER A 37 14.71 39.08 6.86
C SER A 37 14.05 38.75 5.50
N PRO A 38 14.74 38.84 4.34
CA PRO A 38 14.13 38.53 3.06
C PRO A 38 13.69 37.06 2.95
N ARG A 39 14.41 36.14 3.62
CA ARG A 39 14.03 34.72 3.64
C ARG A 39 12.78 34.45 4.46
N LEU A 40 12.55 35.23 5.52
CA LEU A 40 11.31 35.17 6.29
C LEU A 40 10.15 35.74 5.47
N ASP A 41 10.37 36.82 4.74
CA ASP A 41 9.38 37.39 3.81
C ASP A 41 9.02 36.39 2.70
N ASP A 42 10.01 35.68 2.13
CA ASP A 42 9.81 34.63 1.13
C ASP A 42 9.01 33.44 1.71
N VAL A 43 9.27 33.06 2.97
CA VAL A 43 8.52 32.00 3.66
C VAL A 43 7.09 32.45 3.92
N GLU A 44 6.86 33.69 4.36
CA GLU A 44 5.52 34.24 4.58
C GLU A 44 4.71 34.28 3.27
N GLN A 45 5.33 34.73 2.18
CA GLN A 45 4.73 34.71 0.85
C GLN A 45 4.45 33.28 0.36
N GLY A 46 5.37 32.34 0.61
CA GLY A 46 5.19 30.93 0.28
C GLY A 46 4.05 30.28 1.05
N VAL A 47 3.91 30.60 2.35
CA VAL A 47 2.81 30.12 3.19
C VAL A 47 1.48 30.73 2.75
N ALA A 48 1.45 32.02 2.41
CA ALA A 48 0.25 32.67 1.88
C ALA A 48 -0.16 32.09 0.52
N ALA A 49 0.81 31.83 -0.37
CA ALA A 49 0.57 31.19 -1.65
C ALA A 49 0.08 29.74 -1.49
N LEU A 50 0.63 28.99 -0.53
CA LEU A 50 0.16 27.65 -0.19
C LEU A 50 -1.25 27.68 0.38
N GLY A 51 -1.55 28.64 1.26
CA GLY A 51 -2.91 28.86 1.80
C GLY A 51 -3.91 29.14 0.68
N GLY A 52 -3.57 30.06 -0.24
CA GLY A 52 -4.41 30.34 -1.41
C GLY A 52 -4.55 29.15 -2.37
N ALA A 53 -3.51 28.34 -2.55
CA ALA A 53 -3.58 27.12 -3.36
C ALA A 53 -4.44 26.04 -2.70
N VAL A 54 -4.39 25.90 -1.37
CA VAL A 54 -5.24 24.99 -0.60
C VAL A 54 -6.70 25.45 -0.64
N GLU A 55 -6.97 26.74 -0.46
CA GLU A 55 -8.31 27.30 -0.59
C GLU A 55 -8.86 27.17 -2.01
N ALA A 56 -8.03 27.41 -3.03
CA ALA A 56 -8.41 27.21 -4.42
C ALA A 56 -8.68 25.73 -4.74
N ALA A 57 -7.89 24.81 -4.17
CA ALA A 57 -8.13 23.37 -4.31
C ALA A 57 -9.42 22.95 -3.59
N ALA A 58 -9.68 23.48 -2.40
CA ALA A 58 -10.92 23.25 -1.66
C ALA A 58 -12.14 23.84 -2.38
N ALA A 59 -12.01 25.02 -2.99
CA ALA A 59 -13.07 25.65 -3.78
C ALA A 59 -13.30 24.92 -5.12
N ALA A 60 -12.24 24.39 -5.74
CA ALA A 60 -12.34 23.55 -6.93
C ALA A 60 -13.01 22.20 -6.61
N ALA A 61 -12.79 21.66 -5.41
CA ALA A 61 -13.54 20.51 -4.89
C ALA A 61 -15.01 20.88 -4.57
N GLY A 62 -15.26 22.11 -4.09
CA GLY A 62 -16.56 22.64 -3.71
C GLY A 62 -17.52 22.95 -4.89
N ALA A 63 -17.00 23.29 -6.07
CA ALA A 63 -17.82 23.76 -7.20
C ALA A 63 -18.50 22.63 -8.01
N GLY A 64 -18.25 21.36 -7.66
CA GLY A 64 -18.96 20.16 -8.13
C GLY A 64 -19.34 19.22 -6.98
N ALA A 65 -19.41 19.77 -5.75
CA ALA A 65 -19.31 19.04 -4.50
C ALA A 65 -20.40 18.01 -4.20
N ASP A 66 -21.64 18.19 -4.64
CA ASP A 66 -22.69 17.25 -4.23
C ASP A 66 -22.53 15.85 -4.87
N GLU A 67 -21.78 15.72 -5.97
CA GLU A 67 -21.42 14.42 -6.58
C GLU A 67 -19.93 14.09 -6.42
N ALA A 68 -19.05 15.10 -6.31
CA ALA A 68 -17.60 14.92 -6.22
C ALA A 68 -17.06 14.85 -4.77
N GLU A 69 -17.78 15.34 -3.76
CA GLU A 69 -17.36 15.17 -2.34
C GLU A 69 -17.55 13.73 -1.86
N ASP A 70 -18.50 12.99 -2.44
CA ASP A 70 -18.66 11.54 -2.21
C ASP A 70 -17.48 10.75 -2.81
N GLU A 71 -16.90 11.24 -3.91
CA GLU A 71 -15.70 10.67 -4.54
C GLU A 71 -14.39 11.13 -3.86
N ALA A 72 -14.37 12.35 -3.29
CA ALA A 72 -13.20 12.94 -2.63
C ALA A 72 -13.07 12.60 -1.13
N LEU A 73 -14.14 12.13 -0.48
CA LEU A 73 -14.08 11.47 0.83
C LEU A 73 -13.55 10.02 0.74
N SER A 74 -13.24 9.52 -0.47
CA SER A 74 -12.49 8.28 -0.70
C SER A 74 -11.00 8.47 -0.37
N LEU A 75 -10.71 8.53 0.94
CA LEU A 75 -9.40 8.66 1.56
C LEU A 75 -8.27 7.93 0.81
N THR A 76 -7.18 8.65 0.52
CA THR A 76 -5.86 8.02 0.47
C THR A 76 -5.02 8.57 1.61
N PRO A 77 -4.77 7.70 2.62
CA PRO A 77 -3.60 6.85 2.55
C PRO A 77 -3.90 5.41 3.00
N ALA A 78 -4.07 4.50 2.03
CA ALA A 78 -4.50 3.11 2.21
C ALA A 78 -5.85 3.04 2.95
N LEU A 79 -6.93 2.71 2.21
CA LEU A 79 -8.24 2.33 2.75
C LEU A 79 -8.06 1.79 4.17
N ARG A 80 -8.49 2.56 5.17
CA ARG A 80 -8.49 2.13 6.56
C ARG A 80 -9.60 1.08 6.64
N TRP A 81 -9.34 -0.09 6.08
CA TRP A 81 -10.33 -1.11 5.77
C TRP A 81 -11.14 -1.51 7.01
N SER A 82 -10.50 -1.46 8.19
CA SER A 82 -11.12 -1.72 9.49
C SER A 82 -12.04 -0.62 10.00
N GLN A 83 -12.02 0.57 9.39
CA GLN A 83 -12.80 1.75 9.76
C GLN A 83 -13.96 2.01 8.80
N LEU A 84 -14.00 1.33 7.65
CA LEU A 84 -15.11 1.40 6.71
C LEU A 84 -16.35 0.81 7.36
N ASP A 85 -17.47 1.51 7.18
CA ASP A 85 -18.77 0.94 7.49
C ASP A 85 -19.18 -0.11 6.44
N ARG A 86 -20.39 -0.63 6.57
CA ARG A 86 -20.87 -1.71 5.72
C ARG A 86 -20.99 -1.29 4.25
N ASP A 87 -21.56 -0.13 4.00
CA ASP A 87 -21.85 0.36 2.64
C ASP A 87 -20.55 0.80 1.96
N ASP A 88 -19.66 1.45 2.72
CA ASP A 88 -18.31 1.78 2.29
C ASP A 88 -17.49 0.53 1.93
N LYS A 89 -17.64 -0.57 2.69
CA LYS A 89 -17.01 -1.85 2.35
C LYS A 89 -17.57 -2.42 1.05
N HIS A 90 -18.88 -2.35 0.82
CA HIS A 90 -19.46 -2.77 -0.45
C HIS A 90 -18.83 -2.00 -1.62
N ALA A 91 -18.80 -0.68 -1.54
CA ALA A 91 -18.24 0.18 -2.57
C ALA A 91 -16.73 -0.05 -2.76
N ALA A 92 -15.98 -0.23 -1.68
CA ALA A 92 -14.55 -0.51 -1.71
C ALA A 92 -14.23 -1.84 -2.39
N TRP A 93 -15.01 -2.89 -2.11
CA TRP A 93 -14.85 -4.19 -2.77
C TRP A 93 -15.18 -4.11 -4.26
N ASP A 94 -16.27 -3.46 -4.65
CA ASP A 94 -16.65 -3.30 -6.06
C ASP A 94 -15.56 -2.55 -6.83
N THR A 95 -15.13 -1.42 -6.27
CA THR A 95 -14.06 -0.59 -6.79
C THR A 95 -12.73 -1.33 -6.93
N LEU A 96 -12.38 -2.16 -5.94
CA LEU A 96 -11.17 -2.98 -5.97
C LEU A 96 -11.24 -4.05 -7.06
N SER A 97 -12.41 -4.70 -7.22
CA SER A 97 -12.62 -5.73 -8.25
C SER A 97 -12.51 -5.15 -9.66
N GLY A 98 -13.06 -3.95 -9.88
CA GLY A 98 -12.93 -3.22 -11.14
C GLY A 98 -11.47 -2.92 -11.45
N PHE A 99 -10.72 -2.36 -10.49
CA PHE A 99 -9.29 -2.11 -10.65
C PHE A 99 -8.48 -3.37 -11.00
N VAL A 100 -8.73 -4.49 -10.32
CA VAL A 100 -8.03 -5.75 -10.59
C VAL A 100 -8.37 -6.28 -11.98
N SER A 101 -9.64 -6.24 -12.37
CA SER A 101 -10.10 -6.73 -13.68
C SER A 101 -9.58 -5.86 -14.83
N GLU A 102 -9.79 -4.55 -14.73
CA GLU A 102 -9.55 -3.61 -15.82
C GLU A 102 -8.07 -3.24 -15.93
N VAL A 103 -7.40 -2.96 -14.82
CA VAL A 103 -6.00 -2.54 -14.86
C VAL A 103 -5.10 -3.77 -14.83
N LEU A 104 -5.14 -4.55 -13.75
CA LEU A 104 -4.16 -5.61 -13.55
C LEU A 104 -4.33 -6.80 -14.51
N ASN A 105 -5.57 -7.20 -14.82
CA ASN A 105 -5.83 -8.32 -15.73
C ASN A 105 -5.91 -7.90 -17.20
N SER A 106 -6.58 -6.79 -17.55
CA SER A 106 -6.68 -6.38 -18.96
C SER A 106 -5.43 -5.66 -19.46
N ASP A 107 -4.97 -4.61 -18.78
CA ASP A 107 -3.86 -3.79 -19.27
C ASP A 107 -2.49 -4.43 -19.01
N TYR A 108 -2.27 -4.95 -17.79
CA TYR A 108 -0.98 -5.53 -17.37
C TYR A 108 -0.89 -7.04 -17.55
N GLN A 109 -2.00 -7.72 -17.84
CA GLN A 109 -2.06 -9.15 -18.10
C GLN A 109 -1.32 -10.00 -17.05
N LEU A 110 -1.45 -9.64 -15.78
CA LEU A 110 -0.79 -10.37 -14.69
C LEU A 110 -1.16 -11.86 -14.75
N THR A 111 -0.17 -12.71 -14.59
CA THR A 111 -0.35 -14.16 -14.61
C THR A 111 -0.99 -14.65 -13.31
N ARG A 112 -1.56 -15.86 -13.32
CA ARG A 112 -2.07 -16.51 -12.10
C ARG A 112 -0.97 -16.83 -11.05
N LEU A 113 0.31 -16.68 -11.41
CA LEU A 113 1.39 -16.72 -10.42
C LEU A 113 1.61 -15.37 -9.74
N GLU A 114 1.43 -14.27 -10.47
CA GLU A 114 1.61 -12.91 -9.94
C GLU A 114 0.38 -12.45 -9.17
N LEU A 115 -0.81 -12.81 -9.64
CA LEU A 115 -2.08 -12.62 -8.97
C LEU A 115 -2.80 -13.97 -8.83
N PRO A 116 -2.57 -14.70 -7.73
CA PRO A 116 -3.26 -15.95 -7.46
C PRO A 116 -4.77 -15.76 -7.33
N ASP A 117 -5.56 -16.73 -7.81
CA ASP A 117 -7.03 -16.64 -7.81
C ASP A 117 -7.63 -16.40 -6.42
N CYS A 118 -6.95 -16.87 -5.38
CA CYS A 118 -7.37 -16.73 -3.99
C CYS A 118 -7.02 -15.39 -3.36
N TRP A 119 -6.48 -14.42 -4.10
CA TRP A 119 -6.14 -13.09 -3.55
C TRP A 119 -7.26 -12.45 -2.70
N PRO A 120 -8.58 -12.58 -3.02
CA PRO A 120 -9.61 -11.90 -2.24
C PRO A 120 -9.73 -12.43 -0.82
N VAL A 121 -9.48 -13.73 -0.61
CA VAL A 121 -9.57 -14.35 0.71
C VAL A 121 -8.34 -14.09 1.58
N HIS A 122 -7.32 -13.42 1.06
CA HIS A 122 -6.10 -13.08 1.79
C HIS A 122 -6.11 -11.61 2.21
N PRO A 123 -6.40 -11.26 3.49
CA PRO A 123 -6.57 -9.86 3.90
C PRO A 123 -5.34 -8.98 3.66
N ARG A 124 -4.13 -9.57 3.68
CA ARG A 124 -2.90 -8.84 3.37
C ARG A 124 -2.80 -8.52 1.88
N ALA A 125 -3.22 -9.44 1.00
CA ALA A 125 -3.26 -9.21 -0.45
C ALA A 125 -4.30 -8.15 -0.81
N VAL A 126 -5.49 -8.20 -0.20
CA VAL A 126 -6.54 -7.18 -0.36
C VAL A 126 -6.02 -5.79 0.01
N ARG A 127 -5.33 -5.65 1.15
CA ARG A 127 -4.74 -4.37 1.57
C ARG A 127 -3.64 -3.89 0.62
N GLU A 128 -2.79 -4.80 0.14
CA GLU A 128 -1.75 -4.47 -0.84
C GLU A 128 -2.36 -3.95 -2.16
N LEU A 129 -3.40 -4.62 -2.67
CA LEU A 129 -4.09 -4.22 -3.91
C LEU A 129 -4.86 -2.91 -3.74
N ALA A 130 -5.51 -2.71 -2.60
CA ALA A 130 -6.16 -1.45 -2.26
C ALA A 130 -5.17 -0.28 -2.22
N TRP A 131 -3.97 -0.52 -1.67
CA TRP A 131 -2.88 0.45 -1.69
C TRP A 131 -2.31 0.65 -3.09
N LEU A 132 -2.16 -0.41 -3.88
CA LEU A 132 -1.69 -0.30 -5.26
C LEU A 132 -2.66 0.52 -6.11
N ARG A 133 -3.98 0.35 -5.95
CA ARG A 133 -5.01 1.16 -6.63
C ARG A 133 -4.84 2.65 -6.35
N THR A 134 -4.60 3.00 -5.09
CA THR A 134 -4.33 4.39 -4.67
C THR A 134 -3.16 5.00 -5.46
N LEU A 135 -2.08 4.24 -5.57
CA LEU A 135 -0.88 4.67 -6.29
C LEU A 135 -1.14 4.75 -7.80
N TYR A 136 -1.92 3.81 -8.34
CA TYR A 136 -2.32 3.85 -9.74
C TYR A 136 -3.05 5.14 -10.08
N ILE A 137 -4.11 5.49 -9.34
CA ILE A 137 -4.87 6.73 -9.54
C ILE A 137 -3.94 7.94 -9.48
N SER A 138 -3.08 8.00 -8.47
CA SER A 138 -2.11 9.08 -8.33
C SER A 138 -1.16 9.18 -9.54
N SER A 139 -0.82 8.06 -10.16
CA SER A 139 0.05 7.98 -11.34
C SER A 139 -0.66 8.18 -12.68
N SER A 140 -1.99 8.02 -12.75
CA SER A 140 -2.75 7.97 -14.01
C SER A 140 -3.68 9.15 -14.24
N THR A 141 -3.89 10.02 -13.25
CA THR A 141 -4.74 11.20 -13.37
C THR A 141 -4.20 12.23 -14.38
N VAL A 142 -5.10 12.96 -15.03
CA VAL A 142 -4.74 14.04 -15.96
C VAL A 142 -3.92 15.10 -15.24
N GLY A 143 -2.79 15.50 -15.83
CA GLY A 143 -1.87 16.47 -15.22
C GLY A 143 -0.89 15.87 -14.21
N THR A 144 -0.89 14.54 -14.03
CA THR A 144 0.11 13.86 -13.21
C THR A 144 1.52 14.13 -13.71
N ARG A 145 2.42 14.35 -12.73
CA ARG A 145 3.85 14.58 -12.98
C ARG A 145 4.49 13.32 -13.59
N PRO A 146 5.30 13.41 -14.67
CA PRO A 146 5.86 12.25 -15.36
C PRO A 146 6.64 11.26 -14.47
N GLU A 147 7.28 11.75 -13.41
CA GLU A 147 7.99 10.94 -12.42
C GLU A 147 7.07 9.98 -11.66
N LEU A 148 5.81 10.33 -11.41
CA LEU A 148 4.87 9.42 -10.74
C LEU A 148 4.45 8.30 -11.69
N VAL A 149 4.31 8.60 -12.98
CA VAL A 149 4.11 7.58 -14.03
C VAL A 149 5.31 6.63 -14.08
N ALA A 150 6.53 7.17 -14.03
CA ALA A 150 7.75 6.36 -14.01
C ALA A 150 7.79 5.47 -12.75
N GLU A 151 7.56 6.05 -11.57
CA GLU A 151 7.54 5.35 -10.28
C GLU A 151 6.53 4.20 -10.25
N TRP A 152 5.36 4.38 -10.87
CA TRP A 152 4.38 3.30 -11.03
C TRP A 152 5.00 2.08 -11.73
N HIS A 153 5.64 2.29 -12.88
CA HIS A 153 6.19 1.20 -13.69
C HIS A 153 7.47 0.59 -13.11
N VAL A 154 8.35 1.39 -12.51
CA VAL A 154 9.67 0.91 -12.07
C VAL A 154 9.70 0.48 -10.61
N ARG A 155 8.78 0.98 -9.77
CA ARG A 155 8.82 0.76 -8.32
C ARG A 155 7.54 0.16 -7.77
N TRP A 156 6.39 0.79 -7.99
CA TRP A 156 5.18 0.47 -7.21
C TRP A 156 4.52 -0.83 -7.65
N LEU A 157 4.24 -1.00 -8.95
CA LEU A 157 3.65 -2.22 -9.46
C LEU A 157 4.58 -3.45 -9.25
N PRO A 158 5.89 -3.40 -9.57
CA PRO A 158 6.79 -4.52 -9.29
C PRO A 158 6.90 -4.88 -7.80
N ALA A 159 6.91 -3.88 -6.92
CA ALA A 159 6.96 -4.11 -5.47
C ALA A 159 5.67 -4.78 -4.96
N ALA A 160 4.51 -4.33 -5.44
CA ALA A 160 3.23 -4.92 -5.06
C ALA A 160 3.11 -6.39 -5.50
N ILE A 161 3.54 -6.73 -6.72
CA ILE A 161 3.58 -8.13 -7.19
C ILE A 161 4.47 -8.99 -6.27
N THR A 162 5.63 -8.45 -5.86
CA THR A 162 6.51 -9.13 -4.91
C THR A 162 5.85 -9.32 -3.55
N ASN A 163 5.15 -8.30 -3.05
CA ASN A 163 4.44 -8.35 -1.78
C ASN A 163 3.26 -9.33 -1.81
N LEU A 164 2.56 -9.46 -2.93
CA LEU A 164 1.48 -10.44 -3.13
C LEU A 164 2.01 -11.87 -3.01
N ALA A 165 3.17 -12.16 -3.60
CA ALA A 165 3.81 -13.47 -3.49
C ALA A 165 4.22 -13.81 -2.04
N VAL A 166 4.50 -12.81 -1.21
CA VAL A 166 4.78 -12.99 0.24
C VAL A 166 3.48 -13.07 1.05
N ALA A 167 2.43 -12.38 0.63
CA ALA A 167 1.14 -12.39 1.30
C ALA A 167 0.38 -13.71 1.11
N ILE A 168 0.66 -14.42 0.03
CA ILE A 168 -0.01 -15.67 -0.36
C ILE A 168 1.05 -16.76 -0.49
N ASP A 169 1.22 -17.60 0.53
CA ASP A 169 2.17 -18.71 0.47
C ASP A 169 1.70 -19.74 -0.58
N ARG A 170 2.46 -19.87 -1.67
CA ARG A 170 2.17 -20.78 -2.77
C ARG A 170 2.15 -22.26 -2.36
N ARG A 171 2.78 -22.63 -1.24
CA ARG A 171 2.75 -24.00 -0.72
C ARG A 171 1.38 -24.36 -0.13
N GLU A 172 0.73 -23.37 0.46
CA GLU A 172 -0.54 -23.52 1.16
C GLU A 172 -1.74 -23.10 0.29
N CYS A 173 -1.50 -22.19 -0.67
CA CYS A 173 -2.52 -21.49 -1.44
C CYS A 173 -2.38 -21.72 -2.95
N ALA A 174 -2.22 -22.98 -3.37
CA ALA A 174 -2.26 -23.33 -4.79
C ALA A 174 -3.66 -23.02 -5.38
N PRO A 175 -3.77 -22.59 -6.65
CA PRO A 175 -5.04 -22.24 -7.27
C PRO A 175 -6.06 -23.38 -7.13
N GLY A 176 -7.20 -23.13 -6.47
CA GLY A 176 -8.26 -24.12 -6.22
C GLY A 176 -8.28 -24.78 -4.83
N LYS A 177 -7.18 -24.74 -4.05
CA LYS A 177 -7.14 -25.37 -2.69
C LYS A 177 -8.12 -24.74 -1.69
N HIS A 178 -8.46 -23.47 -1.86
CA HIS A 178 -9.43 -22.77 -1.02
C HIS A 178 -10.88 -23.14 -1.32
N ARG A 179 -11.14 -23.95 -2.36
CA ARG A 179 -12.47 -24.48 -2.72
C ARG A 179 -12.68 -25.92 -2.24
N LEU A 180 -11.86 -26.42 -1.31
CA LEU A 180 -11.98 -27.75 -0.71
C LEU A 180 -12.33 -27.62 0.77
N THR A 181 -13.32 -28.36 1.26
CA THR A 181 -13.53 -28.57 2.70
C THR A 181 -12.31 -29.28 3.27
N GLU A 182 -12.16 -29.32 4.60
CA GLU A 182 -11.06 -30.06 5.24
C GLU A 182 -11.06 -31.54 4.81
N GLU A 183 -12.24 -32.13 4.58
CA GLU A 183 -12.42 -33.51 4.15
C GLU A 183 -12.03 -33.70 2.68
N GLU A 184 -12.47 -32.79 1.80
CA GLU A 184 -12.09 -32.82 0.38
C GLU A 184 -10.61 -32.46 0.18
N ARG A 185 -10.02 -31.63 1.05
CA ARG A 185 -8.60 -31.32 1.05
C ARG A 185 -7.77 -32.56 1.35
N ARG A 186 -8.17 -33.33 2.37
CA ARG A 186 -7.52 -34.61 2.70
C ARG A 186 -7.62 -35.59 1.54
N GLN A 187 -8.81 -35.73 0.96
CA GLN A 187 -9.02 -36.60 -0.19
C GLN A 187 -8.19 -36.17 -1.41
N TYR A 188 -8.07 -34.87 -1.66
CA TYR A 188 -7.22 -34.33 -2.71
C TYR A 188 -5.74 -34.58 -2.42
N ASP A 189 -5.26 -34.30 -1.21
CA ASP A 189 -3.85 -34.50 -0.84
C ASP A 189 -3.47 -35.99 -0.93
N ASP A 190 -4.38 -36.90 -0.54
CA ASP A 190 -4.21 -38.35 -0.70
C ASP A 190 -4.18 -38.74 -2.19
N ALA A 191 -5.07 -38.19 -3.01
CA ALA A 191 -5.12 -38.47 -4.45
C ALA A 191 -3.89 -37.89 -5.19
N ALA A 192 -3.42 -36.71 -4.81
CA ALA A 192 -2.22 -36.09 -5.35
C ALA A 192 -0.96 -36.89 -4.99
N GLN A 193 -0.84 -37.37 -3.75
CA GLN A 193 0.25 -38.26 -3.34
C GLN A 193 0.22 -39.60 -4.09
N GLN A 194 -0.97 -40.15 -4.36
CA GLN A 194 -1.10 -41.36 -5.16
C GLN A 194 -0.72 -41.13 -6.63
N ALA A 195 -1.15 -40.02 -7.22
CA ALA A 195 -0.78 -39.63 -8.58
C ALA A 195 0.73 -39.43 -8.71
N GLU A 196 1.37 -38.77 -7.74
CA GLU A 196 2.82 -38.57 -7.69
C GLU A 196 3.56 -39.92 -7.63
N ARG A 197 3.12 -40.85 -6.77
CA ARG A 197 3.68 -42.21 -6.69
C ARG A 197 3.47 -43.01 -7.99
N ALA A 198 2.40 -42.71 -8.73
CA ALA A 198 2.07 -43.36 -9.99
C ALA A 198 2.69 -42.67 -11.23
N GLY A 199 3.38 -41.53 -11.06
CA GLY A 199 3.90 -40.73 -12.17
C GLY A 199 2.80 -40.09 -13.04
N GLN A 200 1.64 -39.79 -12.46
CA GLN A 200 0.48 -39.22 -13.13
C GLN A 200 0.26 -37.75 -12.73
N THR A 201 -0.45 -37.00 -13.58
CA THR A 201 -0.86 -35.63 -13.27
C THR A 201 -1.90 -35.62 -12.15
N PRO A 202 -1.79 -34.72 -11.15
CA PRO A 202 -2.77 -34.61 -10.07
C PRO A 202 -4.19 -34.36 -10.60
N PRO A 203 -5.23 -34.82 -9.88
CA PRO A 203 -6.62 -34.53 -10.25
C PRO A 203 -6.91 -33.02 -10.24
N ALA A 204 -7.88 -32.57 -11.04
CA ALA A 204 -8.29 -31.16 -11.05
C ALA A 204 -9.02 -30.80 -9.74
N LEU A 205 -8.75 -29.58 -9.24
CA LEU A 205 -9.14 -29.16 -7.89
C LEU A 205 -10.65 -28.89 -7.68
N THR A 206 -11.47 -28.69 -8.72
CA THR A 206 -12.94 -28.55 -8.59
C THR A 206 -13.68 -28.83 -9.90
N SER A 207 -14.91 -29.39 -9.82
CA SER A 207 -15.96 -29.16 -10.83
C SER A 207 -16.75 -27.90 -10.45
N GLU A 208 -16.78 -26.90 -11.33
CA GLU A 208 -17.19 -25.50 -11.06
C GLU A 208 -18.69 -25.26 -10.73
N GLY A 209 -19.50 -26.27 -10.36
CA GLY A 209 -20.97 -26.08 -10.27
C GLY A 209 -21.74 -26.90 -9.23
N GLY A 210 -21.10 -27.41 -8.17
CA GLY A 210 -21.73 -28.33 -7.20
C GLY A 210 -22.40 -27.67 -5.98
N VAL A 211 -23.41 -28.36 -5.42
CA VAL A 211 -24.15 -27.96 -4.20
C VAL A 211 -23.32 -28.17 -2.92
N ASP A 212 -22.28 -29.01 -2.97
CA ASP A 212 -21.38 -29.32 -1.84
C ASP A 212 -20.19 -28.36 -1.72
N ARG A 213 -20.34 -27.13 -2.23
CA ARG A 213 -19.24 -26.17 -2.34
C ARG A 213 -18.67 -25.75 -0.97
N PRO A 214 -17.35 -25.83 -0.78
CA PRO A 214 -16.67 -25.37 0.44
C PRO A 214 -16.71 -23.87 0.59
N ARG A 215 -17.16 -23.41 1.76
CA ARG A 215 -17.22 -22.00 2.14
C ARG A 215 -15.90 -21.59 2.80
N TYR A 216 -15.43 -20.39 2.49
CA TYR A 216 -14.28 -19.79 3.16
C TYR A 216 -14.53 -19.64 4.67
N LEU A 217 -13.60 -20.14 5.49
CA LEU A 217 -13.66 -20.09 6.96
C LEU A 217 -12.50 -19.23 7.50
N PRO A 218 -12.66 -17.90 7.63
CA PRO A 218 -11.58 -16.97 8.01
C PRO A 218 -10.97 -17.28 9.39
N ALA A 219 -11.72 -17.91 10.30
CA ALA A 219 -11.21 -18.31 11.62
C ALA A 219 -10.14 -19.41 11.58
N ARG A 220 -9.99 -20.15 10.46
CA ARG A 220 -9.04 -21.25 10.31
C ARG A 220 -7.71 -20.85 9.66
N PHE A 221 -7.62 -19.64 9.10
CA PHE A 221 -6.41 -19.11 8.44
C PHE A 221 -6.13 -17.68 8.94
N PRO A 222 -5.71 -17.51 10.21
CA PRO A 222 -5.41 -16.18 10.74
C PRO A 222 -4.28 -15.53 9.92
N PRO A 223 -4.35 -14.22 9.65
CA PRO A 223 -3.30 -13.52 8.90
C PRO A 223 -1.96 -13.67 9.62
N LEU A 224 -0.95 -14.19 8.91
CA LEU A 224 0.41 -14.31 9.42
C LEU A 224 0.93 -12.94 9.88
N ARG A 225 1.40 -12.85 11.13
CA ARG A 225 2.12 -11.67 11.62
C ARG A 225 3.47 -11.66 10.91
N GLY A 226 3.86 -10.53 10.32
CA GLY A 226 5.08 -10.37 9.52
C GLY A 226 6.42 -10.53 10.26
N HIS A 227 6.43 -11.20 11.41
CA HIS A 227 7.60 -11.41 12.25
C HIS A 227 7.59 -12.81 12.88
N ASP A 228 7.49 -13.85 12.05
CA ASP A 228 7.85 -15.20 12.49
C ASP A 228 9.31 -15.49 12.08
N PRO A 229 10.25 -15.51 13.04
CA PRO A 229 11.67 -15.74 12.75
C PRO A 229 11.97 -17.19 12.35
N SER A 230 11.00 -18.11 12.42
CA SER A 230 11.18 -19.51 11.99
C SER A 230 11.34 -19.68 10.47
N TYR A 231 11.10 -18.62 9.68
CA TYR A 231 11.24 -18.62 8.21
C TYR A 231 12.36 -17.70 7.71
N GLY A 232 13.46 -17.61 8.46
CA GLY A 232 14.69 -16.99 7.98
C GLY A 232 15.10 -17.58 6.63
N ALA A 233 15.02 -16.75 5.58
CA ALA A 233 15.71 -16.88 4.30
C ALA A 233 16.10 -18.30 3.87
N ALA A 234 15.11 -19.19 3.68
CA ALA A 234 15.36 -20.37 2.87
C ALA A 234 15.31 -19.92 1.41
N SER A 235 16.49 -19.72 0.82
CA SER A 235 16.76 -19.56 -0.62
C SER A 235 16.33 -20.76 -1.48
N ASN A 236 15.56 -21.70 -0.90
CA ASN A 236 14.99 -22.84 -1.58
C ASN A 236 13.63 -22.45 -2.15
N ARG A 237 13.68 -21.63 -3.21
CA ARG A 237 12.60 -21.50 -4.20
C ARG A 237 12.29 -22.93 -4.64
N PRO A 238 11.14 -23.53 -4.28
CA PRO A 238 10.77 -24.81 -4.85
C PRO A 238 10.83 -24.63 -6.36
N GLN A 239 11.57 -25.52 -7.05
CA GLN A 239 11.55 -25.55 -8.51
C GLN A 239 10.07 -25.57 -8.90
N LEU A 240 9.65 -24.51 -9.60
CA LEU A 240 8.31 -24.36 -10.13
C LEU A 240 7.91 -25.69 -10.75
N LEU A 241 6.72 -26.20 -10.40
CA LEU A 241 6.02 -27.08 -11.31
C LEU A 241 5.96 -26.35 -12.67
N ASP A 242 6.60 -26.99 -13.65
CA ASP A 242 6.58 -26.72 -15.09
C ASP A 242 7.14 -25.37 -15.57
N ALA A 243 8.46 -25.36 -15.83
CA ALA A 243 9.12 -24.31 -16.61
C ALA A 243 8.75 -24.32 -18.12
N GLU A 244 7.96 -25.30 -18.59
CA GLU A 244 7.65 -25.47 -20.02
C GLU A 244 6.32 -24.84 -20.46
N THR A 245 5.47 -24.41 -19.53
CA THR A 245 4.20 -23.72 -19.87
C THR A 245 4.10 -22.43 -19.06
N PRO A 246 4.08 -21.24 -19.69
CA PRO A 246 3.89 -20.00 -18.95
C PRO A 246 2.54 -20.06 -18.22
N PRO A 247 2.48 -19.60 -16.95
CA PRO A 247 1.23 -19.57 -16.21
C PRO A 247 0.18 -18.75 -16.98
N PRO A 248 -1.06 -19.24 -17.09
CA PRO A 248 -2.09 -18.52 -17.83
C PRO A 248 -2.36 -17.15 -17.17
N PRO A 249 -2.84 -16.17 -17.96
CA PRO A 249 -3.22 -14.87 -17.44
C PRO A 249 -4.31 -15.04 -16.36
N SER A 250 -4.23 -14.23 -15.31
CA SER A 250 -5.33 -14.07 -14.36
C SER A 250 -6.50 -13.38 -15.03
N ARG A 251 -7.71 -13.83 -14.73
CA ARG A 251 -8.97 -13.31 -15.26
C ARG A 251 -10.04 -13.31 -14.18
N PRO A 252 -11.05 -12.42 -14.28
CA PRO A 252 -12.16 -12.38 -13.33
C PRO A 252 -12.81 -13.74 -13.09
N GLU A 253 -13.03 -14.53 -14.14
CA GLU A 253 -13.63 -15.87 -14.06
C GLU A 253 -12.90 -16.83 -13.09
N HIS A 254 -11.59 -16.63 -12.87
CA HIS A 254 -10.80 -17.48 -11.98
C HIS A 254 -10.95 -17.10 -10.50
N TRP A 255 -11.07 -15.80 -10.20
CA TRP A 255 -11.09 -15.29 -8.83
C TRP A 255 -12.45 -14.78 -8.34
N TRP A 256 -13.43 -14.62 -9.23
CA TRP A 256 -14.73 -13.98 -8.94
C TRP A 256 -15.44 -14.59 -7.75
N GLU A 257 -15.42 -15.92 -7.65
CA GLU A 257 -16.13 -16.58 -6.58
C GLU A 257 -15.43 -16.43 -5.22
N PHE A 258 -14.09 -16.46 -5.19
CA PHE A 258 -13.33 -16.14 -3.98
C PHE A 258 -13.58 -14.69 -3.54
N PHE A 259 -13.78 -13.80 -4.50
CA PHE A 259 -14.13 -12.41 -4.26
C PHE A 259 -15.50 -12.29 -3.59
N LEU A 260 -16.52 -12.98 -4.10
CA LEU A 260 -17.85 -12.99 -3.48
C LEU A 260 -17.80 -13.56 -2.05
N ASP A 261 -17.10 -14.68 -1.84
CA ASP A 261 -16.96 -15.29 -0.52
C ASP A 261 -16.23 -14.36 0.47
N ALA A 262 -15.14 -13.73 0.04
CA ALA A 262 -14.36 -12.80 0.87
C ALA A 262 -15.15 -11.53 1.19
N ARG A 263 -15.87 -10.99 0.20
CA ARG A 263 -16.73 -9.81 0.36
C ARG A 263 -17.83 -10.09 1.38
N LEU A 264 -18.54 -11.21 1.25
CA LEU A 264 -19.58 -11.61 2.20
C LEU A 264 -19.01 -11.82 3.60
N ALA A 265 -17.86 -12.48 3.72
CA ALA A 265 -17.23 -12.74 5.01
C ALA A 265 -16.74 -11.46 5.72
N ASP A 266 -16.31 -10.45 4.98
CA ASP A 266 -15.83 -9.17 5.54
C ASP A 266 -16.96 -8.20 5.90
N ILE A 267 -18.07 -8.26 5.15
CA ILE A 267 -19.25 -7.41 5.37
C ILE A 267 -20.16 -8.00 6.46
N GLY A 268 -20.21 -9.33 6.58
CA GLY A 268 -21.13 -10.07 7.46
C GLY A 268 -22.47 -10.38 6.78
N ASP A 269 -23.13 -11.45 7.25
CA ASP A 269 -24.50 -11.78 6.84
C ASP A 269 -25.47 -10.66 7.25
N ASP A 270 -26.52 -10.45 6.45
CA ASP A 270 -27.72 -9.73 6.89
C ASP A 270 -28.28 -10.44 8.11
N ALA A 271 -27.95 -9.99 9.32
CA ALA A 271 -28.78 -10.29 10.47
C ALA A 271 -30.12 -9.57 10.22
N PRO A 272 -31.25 -10.28 10.05
CA PRO A 272 -32.53 -9.61 10.04
C PRO A 272 -32.69 -8.92 11.40
N ASP A 273 -32.99 -7.62 11.39
CA ASP A 273 -33.41 -6.87 12.57
C ASP A 273 -34.50 -7.69 13.30
N THR A 274 -34.15 -8.24 14.45
CA THR A 274 -35.08 -8.86 15.41
C THR A 274 -35.46 -7.87 16.49
#